data_AF-A0A3R6UFW7-F1
#
_entry.id   AF-A0A3R6UFW7-F1
#
_cell.length_a   1.000
_cell.length_b   1.000
_cell.length_c   1.000
_cell.angle_alpha   90.00
_cell.angle_beta   90.00
_cell.angle_gamma   90.00
#
_symmetry.space_group_name_H-M   'P 1'
#
loop_
_entity.id
_entity.type
_entity.pdbx_description
1 polymer ?
#
loop_
_entity_poly.entity_id
_entity_poly.type
_entity_poly.pdbx_seq_one_letter_code
_entity_poly.pdbx_strand_id
1 'polypeptide(L)' 'MAEFQISLAAARVNANMTQEDTARAMKVSKTTVVNWEKGKVILGIPEVEMMSRLYGIPQDYIFLPCYSTKSR' A
#
# COMPACT_ATOMS: atom_id res chain seq x y z
N MET A 1 5.08 -19.96 -13.53
CA MET A 1 5.20 -19.84 -12.05
C MET A 1 4.20 -18.78 -11.65
N ALA A 2 3.28 -19.05 -10.72
CA ALA A 2 2.31 -18.05 -10.29
C ALA A 2 3.06 -16.92 -9.57
N GLU A 3 2.90 -15.69 -10.06
CA GLU A 3 3.40 -14.51 -9.34
C GLU A 3 2.68 -14.44 -8.00
N PHE A 4 3.43 -14.48 -6.90
CA PHE A 4 2.87 -14.27 -5.58
C PHE A 4 2.39 -12.82 -5.55
N GLN A 5 1.10 -12.59 -5.30
CA GLN A 5 0.51 -11.26 -5.18
C GLN A 5 -0.27 -11.21 -3.87
N ILE A 6 0.01 -10.20 -3.03
CA ILE A 6 -0.72 -9.99 -1.78
C ILE A 6 -1.37 -8.61 -1.81
N SER A 7 -2.62 -8.53 -1.36
CA SER A 7 -3.31 -7.24 -1.26
C SER A 7 -2.67 -6.36 -0.17
N LEU A 8 -2.78 -5.04 -0.30
CA LEU A 8 -2.33 -4.11 0.75
C LEU A 8 -2.99 -4.40 2.10
N ALA A 9 -4.25 -4.82 2.09
CA ALA A 9 -4.96 -5.23 3.31
C ALA A 9 -4.36 -6.50 3.92
N ALA A 10 -3.98 -7.48 3.10
CA ALA A 10 -3.30 -8.69 3.58
C ALA A 10 -1.90 -8.36 4.13
N ALA A 11 -1.13 -7.52 3.44
CA ALA A 11 0.17 -7.06 3.92
C ALA A 11 0.07 -6.36 5.28
N ARG A 12 -0.93 -5.48 5.44
CA ARG A 12 -1.20 -4.79 6.70
C ARG A 12 -1.57 -5.77 7.83
N VAL A 13 -2.43 -6.76 7.54
CA VAL A 13 -2.81 -7.78 8.53
C VAL A 13 -1.61 -8.64 8.91
N ASN A 14 -0.77 -9.03 7.95
CA ASN A 14 0.47 -9.76 8.21
C ASN A 14 1.46 -8.95 9.06
N ALA A 15 1.44 -7.62 8.94
CA ALA A 15 2.21 -6.70 9.77
C ALA A 15 1.57 -6.42 11.15
N ASN A 16 0.44 -7.07 11.50
CA ASN A 16 -0.33 -6.82 12.72
C ASN A 16 -0.73 -5.34 12.92
N MET A 17 -0.98 -4.62 11.84
CA MET A 17 -1.37 -3.21 11.88
C MET A 17 -2.87 -3.03 11.62
N THR A 18 -3.49 -2.04 12.26
CA THR A 18 -4.82 -1.56 11.86
C THR A 18 -4.73 -0.49 10.77
N GLN A 19 -5.83 -0.22 10.08
CA GLN A 19 -5.88 0.88 9.09
C GLN A 19 -5.55 2.23 9.75
N GLU A 20 -5.86 2.40 11.03
CA GLU A 20 -5.52 3.61 11.78
C GLU A 20 -4.04 3.69 12.12
N ASP A 21 -3.39 2.57 12.44
CA ASP A 21 -1.94 2.53 12.65
C ASP A 21 -1.20 2.93 11.38
N THR A 22 -1.60 2.37 10.24
CA THR A 22 -1.07 2.76 8.93
C THR A 22 -1.29 4.25 8.67
N ALA A 23 -2.51 4.75 8.90
CA ALA A 23 -2.84 6.14 8.67
C ALA A 23 -1.98 7.09 9.52
N ARG A 24 -1.77 6.74 10.81
CA ARG A 24 -0.88 7.48 11.72
C ARG A 24 0.57 7.45 11.26
N ALA A 25 1.09 6.27 10.89
CA ALA A 25 2.47 6.11 10.43
C ALA A 25 2.75 6.89 9.13
N MET A 26 1.78 6.86 8.20
CA MET A 26 1.87 7.52 6.90
C MET A 26 1.44 9.01 6.94
N LYS A 27 0.94 9.50 8.09
CA LYS A 27 0.37 10.84 8.27
C LYS A 27 -0.76 11.17 7.27
N VAL A 28 -1.60 10.20 6.97
CA VAL A 28 -2.78 10.34 6.09
C VAL A 28 -4.07 10.06 6.86
N SER A 29 -5.21 10.31 6.22
CA SER A 29 -6.50 9.92 6.81
C SER A 29 -6.71 8.40 6.76
N LYS A 30 -7.46 7.85 7.73
CA LYS A 30 -7.92 6.44 7.67
C LYS A 30 -8.64 6.13 6.35
N THR A 31 -9.44 7.08 5.87
CA THR A 31 -10.17 6.99 4.61
C THR A 31 -9.23 6.85 3.41
N THR A 32 -8.08 7.51 3.44
CA THR A 32 -7.02 7.38 2.42
C THR A 32 -6.50 5.95 2.38
N VAL A 33 -6.19 5.35 3.53
CA VAL A 33 -5.74 3.94 3.62
C VAL A 33 -6.82 2.99 3.10
N VAL A 34 -8.09 3.20 3.49
CA VAL A 34 -9.22 2.40 2.98
C VAL A 34 -9.35 2.52 1.46
N ASN A 35 -9.16 3.72 0.91
CA ASN A 35 -9.23 3.94 -0.53
C ASN A 35 -8.08 3.28 -1.28
N TRP A 36 -6.87 3.25 -0.70
CA TRP A 36 -5.74 2.51 -1.23
C TRP A 36 -6.01 1.00 -1.25
N GLU A 37 -6.49 0.44 -0.15
CA GLU A 37 -6.84 -0.98 -0.06
C GLU A 37 -7.97 -1.39 -1.02
N LYS A 38 -8.90 -0.47 -1.30
CA LYS A 38 -9.98 -0.67 -2.28
C LYS A 38 -9.58 -0.34 -3.72
N GLY A 39 -8.34 0.09 -3.98
CA GLY A 39 -7.87 0.48 -5.31
C GLY A 39 -8.56 1.72 -5.90
N LYS A 40 -9.19 2.56 -5.07
CA LYS A 40 -9.88 3.79 -5.51
C LYS A 40 -8.93 4.96 -5.78
N VAL A 41 -7.75 4.92 -5.16
CA VAL A 41 -6.73 5.97 -5.25
C VAL A 41 -5.41 5.31 -5.63
N ILE A 42 -4.73 5.89 -6.61
CA ILE A 42 -3.40 5.45 -7.05
C ILE A 42 -2.38 5.92 -6.01
N LEU A 43 -1.57 4.99 -5.51
CA LEU A 43 -0.40 5.32 -4.69
C LEU A 43 0.72 5.82 -5.59
N GLY A 44 1.40 6.89 -5.19
CA GLY A 44 2.66 7.26 -5.83
C GLY A 44 3.78 6.32 -5.40
N ILE A 45 4.91 6.42 -6.09
CA ILE A 45 6.14 5.67 -5.74
C ILE A 45 6.56 5.90 -4.28
N PRO A 46 6.53 7.13 -3.73
CA PRO A 46 6.92 7.37 -2.34
C PRO A 46 6.01 6.67 -1.33
N GLU A 47 4.70 6.62 -1.60
CA GLU A 47 3.76 5.96 -0.70
C GLU A 47 3.93 4.44 -0.75
N VAL A 48 4.15 3.86 -1.94
CA VAL A 48 4.47 2.43 -2.07
C VAL A 48 5.75 2.08 -1.32
N GLU A 49 6.79 2.91 -1.42
CA GLU A 49 8.04 2.70 -0.71
C GLU A 49 7.87 2.76 0.82
N MET A 50 7.14 3.76 1.32
CA MET A 50 6.86 3.86 2.75
C MET A 50 6.03 2.69 3.25
N MET A 51 5.02 2.24 2.50
CA MET A 51 4.18 1.10 2.88
C MET A 51 4.97 -0.21 2.86
N SER A 52 5.84 -0.41 1.89
CA SER A 52 6.76 -1.55 1.82
C SER A 52 7.64 -1.62 3.08
N ARG A 53 8.22 -0.50 3.49
CA ARG A 53 9.01 -0.41 4.72
C ARG A 53 8.17 -0.63 5.98
N LEU A 54 6.95 -0.08 6.01
CA LEU A 54 6.06 -0.17 7.16
C LEU A 54 5.57 -1.60 7.41
N TYR A 55 5.24 -2.33 6.33
CA TYR A 55 4.70 -3.68 6.40
C TYR A 55 5.76 -4.78 6.26
N GLY A 56 7.00 -4.41 5.95
CA GLY A 56 8.09 -5.37 5.74
C GLY A 56 7.90 -6.24 4.49
N ILE A 57 7.15 -5.77 3.49
CA ILE A 57 6.91 -6.50 2.24
C ILE A 57 7.63 -5.83 1.07
N PRO A 58 8.24 -6.58 0.14
CA PRO A 58 8.81 -5.99 -1.08
C PRO A 58 7.77 -5.24 -1.92
N GLN A 59 8.19 -4.12 -2.53
CA GLN A 59 7.33 -3.27 -3.36
C GLN A 59 6.72 -4.04 -4.55
N ASP A 60 7.43 -5.05 -5.06
CA ASP A 60 7.01 -5.91 -6.18
C ASP A 60 5.70 -6.64 -5.91
N TYR A 61 5.29 -6.74 -4.64
CA TYR A 61 4.03 -7.34 -4.23
C TYR A 61 2.86 -6.36 -4.10
N ILE A 62 3.10 -5.05 -4.24
CA ILE A 62 2.07 -3.99 -4.15
C ILE A 62 1.58 -3.67 -5.56
N PHE A 63 0.57 -4.41 -6.02
CA PHE A 63 -0.01 -4.23 -7.34
C PHE A 63 -0.98 -3.05 -7.37
N LEU A 64 -0.66 -2.02 -8.16
CA LEU A 64 -1.53 -0.86 -8.39
C LEU A 64 -2.35 -1.05 -9.68
N PRO A 65 -3.67 -0.81 -9.68
CA PRO A 65 -4.55 -1.16 -10.79
C PRO A 65 -4.39 -0.32 -12.08
N CYS A 66 -3.55 0.72 -12.13
CA CYS A 66 -3.16 1.35 -13.40
C CYS A 66 -1.90 2.23 -13.27
N TYR A 67 -1.15 2.34 -14.37
CA TYR A 67 0.18 2.95 -14.52
C TYR A 67 0.35 4.27 -13.75
N SER A 68 1.22 4.27 -12.73
CA SER A 68 1.79 5.51 -12.21
C SER A 68 2.69 6.10 -13.30
N THR A 69 2.21 7.09 -14.03
CA THR A 69 3.05 7.81 -14.99
C THR A 69 4.21 8.46 -14.24
N LYS A 70 5.43 8.34 -14.81
CA LYS A 70 6.62 9.02 -14.29
C LYS A 70 6.31 10.52 -14.23
N SER A 71 6.17 11.08 -13.03
CA SER A 71 6.16 12.53 -12.86
C SER A 71 7.50 13.06 -13.36
N ARG A 72 7.42 14.03 -14.28
CA ARG A 72 8.52 14.68 -14.99
C ARG A 72 9.34 15.57 -14.08
#